data_AF-I2ALB1-F1
#
_entry.id   AF-I2ALB1-F1
#
_cell.length_a   1.000
_cell.length_b   1.000
_cell.length_c   1.000
_cell.angle_alpha   90.00
_cell.angle_beta   90.00
_cell.angle_gamma   90.00
#
_symmetry.space_group_name_H-M   'P 1'
#
loop_
_entity.id
_entity.type
_entity.pdbx_description
1 polymer ?
#
loop_
_entity_poly.entity_id
_entity_poly.type
_entity_poly.pdbx_seq_one_letter_code
_entity_poly.pdbx_strand_id
1 'polypeptide(L)'
;MTWTLLHDRMAFMAEVIKAADTDPQAALALIDNSSEVPELFGDEEGLMLSLGQRWITMLVAKLDQAAYEGASAEQVRADLEAAEPGLHALVKIGSRRSLRVRSLSRGEHVAVGLFGGPTGDRQTVA
;
A
#
# COMPACT_ATOMS: atom_id res chain seq x y z
N MET A 1 5.45 9.13 19.96
CA MET A 1 4.55 9.60 18.89
C MET A 1 3.31 10.21 19.53
N THR A 2 2.89 11.40 19.11
CA THR A 2 1.70 12.09 19.63
C THR A 2 0.50 11.87 18.69
N TRP A 3 -0.72 12.15 19.17
CA TRP A 3 -1.94 12.10 18.35
C TRP A 3 -1.87 13.05 17.14
N THR A 4 -1.39 14.27 17.35
CA THR A 4 -1.22 15.29 16.30
C THR A 4 -0.28 14.79 15.20
N LEU A 5 0.90 14.27 15.56
CA LEU A 5 1.87 13.75 14.59
C LEU A 5 1.30 12.60 13.75
N LEU A 6 0.47 11.72 14.34
CA LEU A 6 -0.21 10.67 13.58
C LEU A 6 -1.18 11.26 12.55
N HIS A 7 -1.97 12.25 12.95
CA HIS A 7 -2.92 12.91 12.05
C HIS A 7 -2.23 13.67 10.92
N ASP A 8 -1.15 14.39 11.22
CA ASP A 8 -0.39 15.14 10.21
C ASP A 8 0.22 14.19 9.18
N ARG A 9 0.80 13.07 9.63
CA ARG A 9 1.28 12.00 8.73
C ARG A 9 0.16 11.45 7.83
N MET A 10 -1.03 11.21 8.39
CA MET A 10 -2.17 10.69 7.62
C MET A 10 -2.69 11.72 6.61
N ALA A 11 -2.77 12.99 7.00
CA ALA A 11 -3.20 14.08 6.13
C ALA A 11 -2.23 14.27 4.96
N PHE A 12 -0.92 14.30 5.26
CA PHE A 12 0.12 14.41 4.23
C PHE A 12 0.07 13.23 3.26
N MET A 13 -0.02 11.99 3.75
CA MET A 13 -0.15 10.82 2.88
C MET A 13 -1.41 10.90 1.99
N ALA A 14 -2.54 11.34 2.53
CA ALA A 14 -3.77 11.48 1.75
C ALA A 14 -3.64 12.54 0.65
N GLU A 15 -2.95 13.65 0.91
CA GLU A 15 -2.65 14.68 -0.08
C GLU A 15 -1.78 14.13 -1.21
N VAL A 16 -0.68 13.46 -0.87
CA VAL A 16 0.24 12.85 -1.84
C VAL A 16 -0.48 11.81 -2.70
N ILE A 17 -1.30 10.93 -2.09
CA ILE A 17 -2.08 9.92 -2.82
C ILE A 17 -3.05 10.59 -3.79
N LYS A 18 -3.77 11.62 -3.34
CA LYS A 18 -4.72 12.36 -4.18
C LYS A 18 -4.04 13.08 -5.34
N ALA A 19 -2.84 13.63 -5.13
CA ALA A 19 -2.05 14.21 -6.20
C ALA A 19 -1.65 13.12 -7.23
N ALA A 20 -1.27 11.94 -6.75
CA ALA A 20 -0.87 10.82 -7.59
C ALA A 20 -2.02 10.21 -8.41
N ASP A 21 -3.27 10.34 -7.96
CA ASP A 21 -4.45 9.96 -8.77
C ASP A 21 -4.54 10.76 -10.08
N THR A 22 -4.04 12.00 -10.08
CA THR A 22 -4.01 12.85 -11.27
C THR A 22 -2.69 12.72 -12.04
N ASP A 23 -1.57 12.86 -11.33
CA ASP A 23 -0.24 12.73 -11.91
C ASP A 23 0.77 12.23 -10.85
N PRO A 24 1.21 10.96 -10.96
CA PRO A 24 2.21 10.40 -10.06
C PRO A 24 3.55 11.15 -10.05
N GLN A 25 3.94 11.83 -11.14
CA GLN A 25 5.18 12.61 -11.18
C GLN A 25 5.01 13.95 -10.47
N ALA A 26 3.86 14.62 -10.60
CA ALA A 26 3.56 15.81 -9.82
C ALA A 26 3.51 15.51 -8.31
N ALA A 27 3.01 14.33 -7.91
CA ALA A 27 3.05 13.89 -6.53
C ALA A 27 4.48 13.69 -6.00
N LEU A 28 5.42 13.22 -6.84
CA LEU A 28 6.84 13.17 -6.47
C LEU A 28 7.42 14.56 -6.28
N ALA A 29 7.09 15.51 -7.16
CA ALA A 29 7.54 16.88 -6.98
C ALA A 29 7.01 17.49 -5.67
N LEU A 30 5.79 17.13 -5.24
CA LEU A 30 5.26 17.55 -3.93
C LEU A 30 6.09 16.98 -2.77
N ILE A 31 6.51 15.71 -2.86
CA ILE A 31 7.36 15.07 -1.87
C ILE A 31 8.75 15.72 -1.84
N ASP A 32 9.41 15.82 -2.99
CA ASP A 32 10.79 16.29 -3.12
C ASP A 32 10.94 17.76 -2.66
N ASN A 33 9.87 18.57 -2.76
CA ASN A 33 9.86 19.98 -2.35
C ASN A 33 9.26 20.23 -0.95
N SER A 34 8.79 19.19 -0.25
CA SER A 34 8.12 19.37 1.04
C SER A 34 9.12 19.45 2.19
N SER A 35 9.06 20.54 2.96
CA SER A 35 9.78 20.68 4.23
C SER A 35 9.22 19.81 5.36
N GLU A 36 8.02 19.26 5.20
CA GLU A 36 7.34 18.45 6.21
C GLU A 36 7.84 17.00 6.20
N VAL A 37 8.36 16.51 5.08
CA VAL A 37 8.78 15.10 4.93
C VAL A 37 9.83 14.68 5.96
N PRO A 38 10.92 15.44 6.20
CA PRO A 38 11.91 15.07 7.22
C PRO A 38 11.33 15.01 8.63
N GLU A 39 10.40 15.91 8.98
CA GLU A 39 9.78 15.95 10.31
C GLU A 39 8.77 14.81 10.49
N LEU A 40 7.89 14.63 9.49
CA LEU A 40 6.79 13.69 9.57
C LEU A 40 7.25 12.24 9.36
N PHE A 41 8.24 11.99 8.50
CA PHE A 41 8.62 10.65 8.06
C PHE A 41 10.11 10.32 8.23
N GLY A 42 10.95 11.29 8.61
CA GLY A 42 12.41 11.15 8.72
C GLY A 42 13.11 11.50 7.40
N ASP A 43 12.62 10.92 6.30
CA ASP A 43 13.08 11.18 4.93
C ASP A 43 12.05 10.70 3.89
N GLU A 44 12.35 10.89 2.60
CA GLU A 44 11.53 10.40 1.49
C GLU A 44 11.36 8.87 1.52
N GLU A 45 12.40 8.11 1.91
CA GLU A 45 12.31 6.65 1.97
C GLU A 45 11.31 6.22 3.06
N GLY A 46 11.29 6.90 4.21
CA GLY A 46 10.36 6.71 5.30
C GLY A 46 8.90 6.97 4.90
N LEU A 47 8.67 7.99 4.05
CA LEU A 47 7.36 8.22 3.45
C LEU A 47 6.97 7.07 2.50
N MET A 48 7.86 6.66 1.60
CA MET A 48 7.60 5.57 0.65
C MET A 48 7.35 4.23 1.35
N LEU A 49 8.07 3.96 2.45
CA LEU A 49 7.82 2.80 3.31
C LEU A 49 6.45 2.88 3.99
N SER A 50 6.03 4.07 4.42
CA SER A 50 4.70 4.28 5.03
C SER A 50 3.57 4.04 4.01
N LEU A 51 3.73 4.52 2.78
CA LEU A 51 2.80 4.26 1.68
C LEU A 51 2.75 2.78 1.31
N GLY A 52 3.91 2.11 1.21
CA GLY A 52 4.00 0.67 0.98
C GLY A 52 3.35 -0.14 2.09
N GLN A 53 3.52 0.27 3.36
CA GLN A 53 2.87 -0.39 4.49
C GLN A 53 1.35 -0.24 4.42
N ARG A 54 0.85 0.96 4.11
CA ARG A 54 -0.58 1.22 3.92
C ARG A 54 -1.17 0.30 2.85
N TRP A 55 -0.50 0.16 1.70
CA TRP A 55 -0.91 -0.74 0.62
C TRP A 55 -1.03 -2.19 1.10
N ILE A 56 0.02 -2.72 1.75
CA ILE A 56 0.03 -4.10 2.27
C ILE A 56 -1.07 -4.32 3.30
N THR A 57 -1.28 -3.37 4.22
CA THR A 57 -2.36 -3.46 5.21
C THR A 57 -3.74 -3.52 4.55
N MET A 58 -4.01 -2.68 3.55
CA MET A 58 -5.29 -2.70 2.83
C MET A 58 -5.48 -4.01 2.05
N LEU A 59 -4.43 -4.48 1.38
CA LEU A 59 -4.47 -5.73 0.63
C LEU A 59 -4.76 -6.92 1.54
N VAL A 60 -4.00 -7.06 2.65
CA VAL A 60 -4.20 -8.18 3.60
C VAL A 60 -5.61 -8.16 4.16
N ALA A 61 -6.15 -6.99 4.53
CA ALA A 61 -7.51 -6.89 5.04
C ALA A 61 -8.56 -7.34 3.99
N LYS A 62 -8.38 -6.97 2.72
CA LYS A 62 -9.29 -7.40 1.64
C LYS A 62 -9.15 -8.89 1.31
N LEU A 63 -7.93 -9.42 1.33
CA LEU A 63 -7.67 -10.84 1.10
C LEU A 63 -8.25 -11.71 2.23
N ASP A 64 -8.16 -11.25 3.48
CA ASP A 64 -8.79 -11.91 4.62
C ASP A 64 -10.31 -12.00 4.43
N GLN A 65 -10.96 -10.88 4.10
CA GLN A 65 -12.39 -10.85 3.78
C GLN A 65 -12.74 -11.80 2.62
N ALA A 66 -11.96 -11.76 1.54
CA ALA A 66 -12.19 -12.60 0.36
C ALA A 66 -12.07 -14.10 0.67
N ALA A 67 -11.19 -14.49 1.59
CA ALA A 67 -11.07 -15.87 2.04
C ALA A 67 -12.32 -16.38 2.77
N TYR A 68 -13.05 -15.49 3.43
CA TYR A 68 -14.37 -15.80 4.01
C TYR A 68 -15.47 -15.87 2.94
N GLU A 69 -15.39 -15.04 1.91
CA GLU A 69 -16.40 -14.93 0.84
C GLU A 69 -16.18 -15.90 -0.33
N GLY A 70 -15.04 -16.58 -0.39
CA GLY A 70 -14.67 -17.47 -1.49
C GLY A 70 -14.27 -16.72 -2.77
N ALA A 71 -13.82 -15.47 -2.67
CA ALA A 71 -13.40 -14.66 -3.80
C ALA A 71 -11.91 -14.87 -4.15
N SER A 72 -11.56 -14.68 -5.42
CA SER A 72 -10.17 -14.83 -5.91
C SER A 72 -9.26 -13.74 -5.35
N ALA A 73 -8.09 -14.14 -4.85
CA ALA A 73 -7.05 -13.23 -4.36
C ALA A 73 -6.53 -12.28 -5.45
N GLU A 74 -6.43 -12.78 -6.69
CA GLU A 74 -6.01 -12.00 -7.86
C GLU A 74 -7.04 -10.93 -8.22
N GLN A 75 -8.33 -11.28 -8.18
CA GLN A 75 -9.41 -10.32 -8.42
C GLN A 75 -9.43 -9.24 -7.34
N VAL A 76 -9.28 -9.62 -6.07
CA VAL A 76 -9.23 -8.68 -4.94
C VAL A 76 -8.07 -7.70 -5.07
N ARG A 77 -6.91 -8.18 -5.50
CA ARG A 77 -5.77 -7.31 -5.78
C ARG A 77 -6.09 -6.35 -6.91
N ALA A 78 -6.62 -6.82 -8.04
CA ALA A 78 -6.98 -5.98 -9.18
C ALA A 78 -8.02 -4.91 -8.80
N ASP A 79 -9.01 -5.27 -7.99
CA ASP A 79 -10.03 -4.35 -7.49
C ASP A 79 -9.43 -3.28 -6.56
N LEU A 80 -8.46 -3.67 -5.72
CA LEU A 80 -7.74 -2.71 -4.87
C LEU A 80 -6.88 -1.76 -5.72
N GLU A 81 -6.18 -2.27 -6.74
CA GLU A 81 -5.41 -1.44 -7.67
C GLU A 81 -6.32 -0.42 -8.38
N ALA A 82 -7.53 -0.83 -8.77
CA ALA A 82 -8.51 0.04 -9.41
C ALA A 82 -9.13 1.05 -8.42
N ALA A 83 -9.30 0.68 -7.15
CA ALA A 83 -9.85 1.55 -6.12
C ALA A 83 -8.84 2.59 -5.61
N GLU A 84 -7.55 2.27 -5.62
CA GLU A 84 -6.48 3.11 -5.06
C GLU A 84 -5.32 3.33 -6.07
N PRO A 85 -5.59 3.89 -7.27
CA PRO A 85 -4.62 3.97 -8.35
C PRO A 85 -3.40 4.85 -7.99
N GLY A 86 -3.60 5.99 -7.33
CA GLY A 86 -2.52 6.88 -6.91
C GLY A 86 -1.59 6.23 -5.88
N LEU A 87 -2.15 5.54 -4.88
CA LEU A 87 -1.36 4.80 -3.90
C LEU A 87 -0.53 3.71 -4.57
N HIS A 88 -1.14 2.90 -5.44
CA HIS A 88 -0.43 1.84 -6.15
C HIS A 88 0.70 2.41 -7.04
N ALA A 89 0.46 3.53 -7.73
CA ALA A 89 1.47 4.20 -8.53
C ALA A 89 2.68 4.65 -7.71
N LEU A 90 2.44 5.27 -6.54
CA LEU A 90 3.49 5.71 -5.61
C LEU A 90 4.30 4.53 -5.08
N VAL A 91 3.66 3.42 -4.70
CA VAL A 91 4.36 2.21 -4.25
C VAL A 91 5.27 1.69 -5.37
N LYS A 92 4.78 1.62 -6.62
CA LYS A 92 5.59 1.18 -7.77
C LYS A 92 6.80 2.09 -8.03
N ILE A 93 6.63 3.41 -7.88
CA ILE A 93 7.75 4.35 -7.97
C ILE A 93 8.75 4.11 -6.83
N GLY A 94 8.26 4.00 -5.60
CA GLY A 94 9.07 3.72 -4.42
C GLY A 94 9.89 2.43 -4.56
N SER A 95 9.31 1.34 -5.07
CA SER A 95 10.03 0.07 -5.30
C SER A 95 11.14 0.18 -6.36
N ARG A 96 11.04 1.14 -7.28
CA ARG A 96 12.10 1.42 -8.27
C ARG A 96 13.24 2.23 -7.63
N ARG A 97 12.91 3.18 -6.75
CA ARG A 97 13.87 4.09 -6.08
C ARG A 97 14.57 3.47 -4.85
N SER A 98 13.91 2.56 -4.12
CA SER A 98 14.43 1.98 -2.87
C SER A 98 14.38 0.45 -2.85
N LEU A 99 15.48 -0.19 -2.43
CA LEU A 99 15.55 -1.63 -2.20
C LEU A 99 14.68 -2.08 -1.03
N ARG A 100 14.56 -1.26 0.02
CA ARG A 100 13.73 -1.56 1.19
C ARG A 100 12.26 -1.54 0.83
N VAL A 101 11.82 -0.51 0.12
CA VAL A 101 10.44 -0.41 -0.40
C VAL A 101 10.17 -1.58 -1.34
N ARG A 102 11.10 -1.92 -2.24
CA ARG A 102 10.97 -3.11 -3.10
C ARG A 102 10.81 -4.40 -2.30
N SER A 103 11.56 -4.55 -1.21
CA SER A 103 11.44 -5.72 -0.34
C SER A 103 10.08 -5.79 0.34
N LEU A 104 9.54 -4.66 0.79
CA LEU A 104 8.20 -4.57 1.34
C LEU A 104 7.14 -4.93 0.30
N SER A 105 7.25 -4.40 -0.92
CA SER A 105 6.32 -4.71 -2.02
C SER A 105 6.33 -6.18 -2.42
N ARG A 106 7.43 -6.93 -2.23
CA ARG A 106 7.40 -8.40 -2.41
C ARG A 106 6.43 -9.09 -1.45
N GLY A 107 6.12 -8.48 -0.31
CA GLY A 107 5.10 -8.93 0.63
C GLY A 107 3.71 -9.05 -0.01
N GLU A 108 3.42 -8.27 -1.07
CA GLU A 108 2.17 -8.39 -1.84
C GLU A 108 2.06 -9.77 -2.50
N HIS A 109 3.09 -10.18 -3.24
CA HIS A 109 3.09 -11.49 -3.92
C HIS A 109 2.99 -12.64 -2.90
N VAL A 110 3.65 -12.49 -1.75
CA VAL A 110 3.56 -13.47 -0.66
C VAL A 110 2.14 -13.52 -0.11
N ALA A 111 1.51 -12.36 0.16
CA ALA A 111 0.14 -12.30 0.65
C ALA A 111 -0.85 -12.93 -0.34
N VAL A 112 -0.82 -12.53 -1.61
CA VAL A 112 -1.69 -13.11 -2.65
C VAL A 112 -1.50 -14.62 -2.76
N GLY A 113 -0.25 -15.12 -2.73
CA GLY A 113 0.01 -16.55 -2.77
C GLY A 113 -0.50 -17.33 -1.55
N LEU A 114 -0.44 -16.74 -0.35
CA LEU A 114 -0.97 -17.35 0.87
C LEU A 114 -2.50 -17.46 0.86
N PHE A 115 -3.18 -16.44 0.33
CA PHE A 115 -4.64 -16.41 0.28
C PHE A 115 -5.22 -17.08 -0.99
N GLY A 116 -4.45 -17.16 -2.08
CA GLY A 116 -4.82 -17.81 -3.34
C GLY A 116 -4.40 -19.28 -3.46
N GLY A 117 -3.80 -19.87 -2.40
CA GLY A 117 -3.49 -21.29 -2.34
C GLY A 117 -4.74 -22.17 -2.56
N PRO A 118 -4.59 -23.44 -2.98
CA PRO A 118 -5.69 -24.25 -3.48
C PRO A 118 -6.85 -24.28 -2.49
N THR A 119 -7.92 -23.58 -2.84
CA THR A 119 -9.24 -23.71 -2.25
C THR A 119 -9.78 -25.08 -2.63
N GLY A 120 -9.30 -26.12 -1.96
CA GLY A 120 -9.63 -27.51 -2.28
C GLY A 120 -9.97 -28.39 -1.08
N ASP A 121 -9.33 -28.19 0.09
CA ASP A 121 -9.44 -29.15 1.20
C ASP A 121 -9.78 -28.50 2.56
N ARG A 122 -10.71 -27.53 2.58
CA ARG A 122 -11.49 -27.31 3.81
C ARG A 122 -12.63 -28.31 3.83
N GLN A 123 -12.29 -29.59 4.05
CA GLN A 123 -13.23 -30.59 4.54
C GLN A 123 -13.84 -30.06 5.84
N THR A 124 -15.07 -29.57 5.77
CA THR A 124 -15.94 -29.45 6.94
C THR A 124 -16.12 -30.86 7.50
N VAL A 125 -15.53 -31.11 8.68
CA VAL A 125 -15.80 -32.33 9.45
C VAL A 125 -17.26 -32.23 9.91
N ALA A 126 -18.08 -33.16 9.41
CA ALA A 126 -19.47 -33.36 9.82
C ALA A 126 -19.57 -34.09 11.16
#